data_AF-A0A7X6ZQ14-F1
#
_entry.id   AF-A0A7X6ZQ14-F1
#
_cell.length_a   1.000
_cell.length_b   1.000
_cell.length_c   1.000
_cell.angle_alpha   90.00
_cell.angle_beta   90.00
_cell.angle_gamma   90.00
#
_symmetry.space_group_name_H-M   'P 1'
#
loop_
_entity.id
_entity.type
_entity.pdbx_description
1 polymer ?
#
loop_
_entity_poly.entity_id
_entity_poly.type
_entity_poly.pdbx_seq_one_letter_code
_entity_poly.pdbx_strand_id
1 'polypeptide(L)'
;MSSRFKNHELLPLGLVADILSVSKETVRKWAGNGRLKPAVEDKKRGYLYKWQDLADFPEVKAINASNWHEEKQISATRAYRAVELFAGAGGLALGLEKAGFETVVLNENNKDACKTLSLNRP
;
A
#
# COMPACT_ATOMS: atom_id res chain seq x y z
N MET A 1 -13.82 -9.21 10.16
CA MET A 1 -13.06 -9.62 8.97
C MET A 1 -11.88 -10.49 9.43
N SER A 2 -11.55 -11.60 8.76
CA SER A 2 -10.31 -12.32 9.10
C SER A 2 -9.15 -11.59 8.48
N SER A 3 -8.18 -11.15 9.29
CA SER A 3 -6.91 -10.62 8.78
C SER A 3 -6.33 -11.52 7.69
N ARG A 4 -5.63 -10.92 6.72
CA ARG A 4 -4.78 -11.65 5.77
C ARG A 4 -3.81 -12.58 6.49
N PHE A 5 -3.36 -12.17 7.67
CA PHE A 5 -2.42 -12.92 8.48
C PHE A 5 -3.15 -13.86 9.44
N LYS A 6 -2.66 -15.10 9.55
CA LYS A 6 -3.15 -16.03 10.58
C LYS A 6 -2.70 -15.54 11.95
N ASN A 7 -3.45 -15.83 13.01
CA ASN A 7 -3.13 -15.39 14.39
C ASN A 7 -1.68 -15.67 14.81
N HIS A 8 -1.16 -16.85 14.43
CA HIS A 8 0.20 -17.31 14.76
C HIS A 8 1.25 -16.99 13.68
N GLU A 9 0.87 -16.23 12.65
CA GLU A 9 1.80 -15.85 11.59
C GLU A 9 2.87 -14.90 12.12
N LEU A 10 4.13 -15.21 11.81
CA LEU A 10 5.30 -14.49 12.29
C LEU A 10 5.69 -13.40 11.29
N LEU A 11 5.63 -12.15 11.75
CA LEU A 11 5.91 -10.96 10.96
C LEU A 11 7.26 -10.36 11.34
N PRO A 12 8.10 -9.97 10.36
CA PRO A 12 9.36 -9.31 10.65
C PRO A 12 9.13 -7.88 11.18
N LEU A 13 10.08 -7.39 11.97
CA LEU A 13 10.08 -6.04 12.56
C LEU A 13 9.66 -4.93 11.56
N GLY A 14 10.18 -4.99 10.33
CA GLY A 14 9.86 -4.01 9.29
C GLY A 14 8.37 -3.99 8.94
N LEU A 15 7.80 -5.17 8.70
CA LEU A 15 6.38 -5.28 8.36
C LEU A 15 5.47 -4.85 9.51
N VAL A 16 5.86 -5.16 10.75
CA VAL A 16 5.14 -4.67 11.94
C VAL A 16 5.16 -3.15 12.02
N ALA A 17 6.33 -2.54 11.78
CA ALA A 17 6.49 -1.09 11.78
C ALA A 17 5.60 -0.45 10.69
N ASP A 18 5.57 -1.03 9.49
CA ASP A 18 4.73 -0.57 8.39
C ASP A 18 3.23 -0.69 8.71
N ILE A 19 2.78 -1.82 9.25
CA ILE A 19 1.37 -2.06 9.65
C ILE A 19 0.94 -1.06 10.73
N LEU A 20 1.78 -0.84 11.73
CA LEU A 20 1.48 0.04 12.86
C LEU A 20 1.78 1.52 12.56
N SER A 21 2.21 1.86 11.35
CA SER A 21 2.55 3.22 10.93
C SER A 21 3.54 3.92 11.88
N VAL A 22 4.55 3.18 12.35
CA VAL A 22 5.61 3.69 13.23
C VAL A 22 6.99 3.32 12.71
N SER A 23 8.05 3.93 13.26
CA SER A 23 9.41 3.55 12.91
C SER A 23 9.78 2.15 13.45
N LYS A 24 10.71 1.47 12.77
CA LYS A 24 11.35 0.23 13.28
C LYS A 24 11.94 0.42 14.68
N GLU A 25 12.43 1.62 14.96
CA GLU A 25 13.01 1.97 16.25
C GLU A 25 11.96 2.04 17.37
N THR A 26 10.78 2.57 17.06
CA THR A 26 9.64 2.57 17.99
C THR A 26 9.26 1.14 18.37
N VAL A 27 9.21 0.23 17.41
CA VAL A 27 8.91 -1.19 17.67
C VAL A 27 10.00 -1.84 18.53
N ARG A 28 11.28 -1.54 18.31
CA ARG A 28 12.38 -2.01 19.18
C ARG A 28 12.25 -1.49 20.62
N LYS A 29 11.89 -0.22 20.80
CA LYS A 29 11.63 0.35 22.13
C LYS A 29 10.48 -0.36 22.83
N TRP A 30 9.43 -0.73 22.09
CA TRP A 30 8.30 -1.50 22.63
C TRP A 30 8.67 -2.93 23.02
N ALA A 31 9.62 -3.56 22.32
CA ALA A 31 10.19 -4.83 22.75
C ALA A 31 10.94 -4.69 24.08
N GLY A 32 11.74 -3.63 24.23
CA GLY A 32 12.51 -3.37 25.45
C GLY A 32 11.66 -3.01 26.68
N ASN A 33 10.57 -2.25 26.49
CA ASN A 33 9.67 -1.86 27.59
C ASN A 33 8.50 -2.83 27.81
N GLY A 34 8.40 -3.89 27.00
CA GLY A 34 7.40 -4.94 27.13
C GLY A 34 6.03 -4.65 26.52
N ARG A 35 5.81 -3.50 25.87
CA ARG A 35 4.55 -3.18 25.18
C ARG A 35 4.26 -4.13 24.01
N LEU A 36 5.30 -4.57 23.29
CA LEU A 36 5.14 -5.52 22.19
C LEU A 36 6.36 -6.45 22.16
N LYS A 37 6.19 -7.67 22.68
CA LYS A 37 7.28 -8.64 22.81
C LYS A 37 7.45 -9.46 21.55
N PRO A 38 8.68 -9.68 21.06
CA PRO A 38 8.92 -10.60 19.97
C PRO A 38 8.63 -12.04 20.40
N ALA A 39 8.03 -12.81 19.51
CA ALA A 39 7.74 -14.22 19.73
C ALA A 39 8.97 -15.11 19.51
N VAL A 40 9.82 -14.76 18.54
CA VAL A 40 11.03 -15.50 18.17
C VAL A 40 12.12 -14.53 17.72
N GLU A 41 13.36 -14.83 18.03
CA GLU A 41 14.54 -14.21 17.43
C GLU A 41 15.13 -15.14 16.37
N ASP A 42 15.09 -14.70 15.11
CA ASP A 42 15.66 -15.43 13.98
C ASP A 42 17.02 -14.84 13.59
N LYS A 43 18.02 -15.70 13.36
CA LYS A 43 19.39 -15.27 13.05
C LYS A 43 19.52 -14.45 11.77
N LYS A 44 18.62 -14.62 10.79
CA LYS A 44 18.67 -13.92 9.49
C LYS A 44 17.66 -12.76 9.44
N ARG A 45 16.50 -12.92 10.06
CA ARG A 45 15.36 -11.99 9.98
C ARG A 45 15.22 -11.09 11.21
N GLY A 46 15.96 -11.36 12.28
CA GLY A 46 15.87 -10.65 13.55
C GLY A 46 14.60 -11.01 14.31
N TYR A 47 14.08 -10.06 15.09
CA TYR A 47 12.87 -10.24 15.87
C TYR A 47 11.61 -10.41 15.02
N LEU A 48 10.84 -11.44 15.33
CA LEU A 48 9.56 -11.78 14.73
C LEU A 48 8.42 -11.65 15.74
N TYR A 49 7.27 -11.17 15.28
CA TYR A 49 6.09 -10.87 16.11
C TYR A 49 4.88 -11.64 15.59
N LYS A 50 3.99 -12.11 16.47
CA LYS A 50 2.75 -12.76 16.01
C LYS A 50 1.70 -11.72 15.66
N TRP A 51 0.92 -11.98 14.62
CA TRP A 51 -0.20 -11.11 14.25
C TRP A 51 -1.17 -10.84 15.42
N GLN A 52 -1.51 -11.88 16.19
CA GLN A 52 -2.43 -11.76 17.32
C GLN A 52 -1.96 -10.77 18.39
N ASP A 53 -0.65 -10.60 18.57
CA ASP A 53 -0.07 -9.70 19.59
C ASP A 53 -0.24 -8.22 19.19
N LEU A 54 -0.63 -7.97 17.93
CA LEU A 54 -0.91 -6.64 17.39
C LEU A 54 -2.39 -6.26 17.49
N ALA A 55 -3.27 -7.18 17.95
CA ALA A 55 -4.72 -7.00 17.91
C ALA A 55 -5.22 -5.75 18.66
N ASP A 56 -4.48 -5.30 19.68
CA ASP A 56 -4.87 -4.14 20.48
C ASP A 56 -4.53 -2.78 19.87
N PHE A 57 -3.68 -2.76 18.86
CA PHE A 57 -3.27 -1.52 18.22
C PHE A 57 -4.42 -0.93 17.38
N PRO A 58 -4.67 0.39 17.45
CA PRO A 58 -5.75 1.04 16.72
C PRO A 58 -5.74 0.77 15.22
N GLU A 59 -4.55 0.73 14.61
CA GLU A 59 -4.35 0.48 13.18
C GLU A 59 -4.87 -0.91 12.80
N VAL A 60 -4.59 -1.90 13.64
CA VAL A 60 -5.01 -3.30 13.43
C VAL A 60 -6.50 -3.46 13.69
N LYS A 61 -7.05 -2.78 14.71
CA LYS A 61 -8.50 -2.71 14.94
C LYS A 61 -9.22 -2.11 13.74
N ALA A 62 -8.70 -1.03 13.18
CA ALA A 62 -9.25 -0.39 11.98
C ALA A 62 -9.21 -1.32 10.76
N ILE A 63 -8.09 -2.02 10.52
CA ILE A 63 -7.97 -3.03 9.45
C ILE A 63 -9.04 -4.12 9.62
N ASN A 64 -9.17 -4.68 10.83
CA ASN A 64 -10.10 -5.79 11.10
C ASN A 64 -11.58 -5.39 11.03
N ALA A 65 -11.88 -4.11 11.28
CA ALA A 65 -13.22 -3.53 11.23
C ALA A 65 -13.58 -2.94 9.86
N SER A 66 -12.62 -2.82 8.93
CA SER A 66 -12.85 -2.27 7.59
C SER A 66 -13.75 -3.17 6.73
N ASN A 67 -14.42 -2.57 5.72
CA ASN A 67 -15.22 -3.29 4.71
C ASN A 67 -14.42 -3.52 3.42
N TRP A 68 -13.11 -3.69 3.52
CA TRP A 68 -12.19 -3.82 2.39
C TRP A 68 -12.62 -4.80 1.30
N HIS A 69 -13.19 -5.96 1.67
CA HIS A 69 -13.65 -6.93 0.68
C HIS A 69 -14.80 -6.41 -0.18
N GLU A 70 -15.71 -5.61 0.38
CA GLU A 70 -16.82 -4.99 -0.34
C GLU A 70 -16.30 -3.80 -1.17
N GLU A 71 -15.47 -2.94 -0.56
CA GLU A 71 -14.85 -1.78 -1.21
C GLU A 71 -13.99 -2.19 -2.41
N LYS A 72 -13.30 -3.33 -2.34
CA LYS A 72 -12.48 -3.84 -3.45
C LYS A 72 -13.30 -4.32 -4.64
N GLN A 73 -14.57 -4.70 -4.44
CA GLN A 73 -15.44 -5.23 -5.49
C GLN A 73 -16.25 -4.14 -6.19
N ILE A 74 -16.07 -2.86 -5.81
CA ILE A 74 -16.76 -1.77 -6.49
C ILE A 74 -16.35 -1.72 -7.96
N SER A 75 -17.33 -1.52 -8.83
CA SER A 75 -17.12 -1.27 -10.25
C SER A 75 -17.46 0.18 -10.58
N ALA A 76 -16.80 0.72 -11.61
CA ALA A 76 -17.12 2.05 -12.12
C ALA A 76 -18.61 2.13 -12.50
N THR A 77 -19.31 3.18 -12.05
CA THR A 77 -20.72 3.40 -12.39
C THR A 77 -20.93 3.75 -13.87
N ARG A 78 -19.86 4.17 -14.55
CA ARG A 78 -19.79 4.48 -15.97
C ARG A 78 -18.33 4.44 -16.44
N ALA A 79 -18.09 4.43 -17.74
CA ALA A 79 -16.77 4.71 -18.28
C ALA A 79 -16.35 6.14 -17.92
N TYR A 80 -15.19 6.28 -17.26
CA TYR A 80 -14.62 7.58 -16.94
C TYR A 80 -13.56 7.95 -17.96
N ARG A 81 -13.57 9.21 -18.40
CA ARG A 81 -12.64 9.74 -19.40
C ARG A 81 -11.74 10.78 -18.75
N ALA A 82 -10.47 10.80 -19.13
CA ALA A 82 -9.46 11.67 -18.56
C ALA A 82 -8.78 12.53 -19.63
N VAL A 83 -8.59 13.81 -19.31
CA VAL A 83 -7.70 14.73 -20.03
C VAL A 83 -6.57 15.08 -19.09
N GLU A 84 -5.33 14.88 -19.52
CA GLU A 84 -4.16 15.26 -18.75
C GLU A 84 -3.46 16.45 -19.42
N LEU A 85 -3.26 17.51 -18.63
CA LEU A 85 -2.53 18.70 -19.02
C LEU A 85 -1.16 18.69 -18.36
N PHE A 86 -0.14 19.11 -19.11
CA PHE A 86 1.26 19.04 -18.66
C PHE A 86 1.68 17.59 -18.37
N ALA A 87 1.32 16.70 -19.29
CA ALA A 87 1.40 15.25 -19.10
C ALA A 87 2.83 14.72 -18.94
N GLY A 88 3.85 15.52 -19.27
CA GLY A 88 5.23 15.08 -19.29
C GLY A 88 5.38 13.82 -20.13
N ALA A 89 5.98 12.78 -19.57
CA ALA A 89 6.14 11.48 -20.24
C ALA A 89 4.97 10.50 -20.03
N GLY A 90 3.86 10.92 -19.39
CA GLY A 90 2.62 10.13 -19.27
C GLY A 90 2.54 9.16 -18.10
N GLY A 91 3.33 9.36 -17.04
CA GLY A 91 3.33 8.47 -15.87
C GLY A 91 1.97 8.44 -15.14
N LEU A 92 1.30 9.58 -15.05
CA LEU A 92 -0.02 9.67 -14.41
C LEU A 92 -1.11 9.09 -15.32
N ALA A 93 -1.16 9.44 -16.61
CA ALA A 93 -2.05 8.80 -17.59
C ALA A 93 -1.98 7.28 -17.54
N LEU A 94 -0.76 6.71 -17.54
CA LEU A 94 -0.59 5.25 -17.45
C LEU A 94 -1.18 4.67 -16.15
N GLY A 95 -1.09 5.40 -15.04
CA GLY A 95 -1.71 5.01 -13.77
C GLY A 95 -3.24 5.07 -13.83
N LEU A 96 -3.80 6.12 -14.44
CA LEU A 96 -5.24 6.30 -14.60
C LEU A 96 -5.86 5.28 -15.56
N GLU A 97 -5.17 4.96 -16.66
CA GLU A 97 -5.54 3.86 -17.57
C GLU A 97 -5.61 2.53 -16.84
N LYS A 98 -4.58 2.20 -16.04
CA LYS A 98 -4.57 0.99 -15.19
C LYS A 98 -5.68 0.98 -14.13
N ALA A 99 -6.15 2.16 -13.72
CA ALA A 99 -7.29 2.30 -12.82
C ALA A 99 -8.65 2.25 -13.54
N GLY A 100 -8.67 2.15 -14.88
CA GLY A 100 -9.87 2.00 -15.71
C GLY A 100 -10.42 3.29 -16.32
N PHE A 101 -9.63 4.38 -16.36
CA PHE A 101 -9.99 5.60 -17.07
C PHE A 101 -9.55 5.54 -18.53
N GLU A 102 -10.36 6.05 -19.45
CA GLU A 102 -10.01 6.24 -20.85
C GLU A 102 -9.35 7.62 -21.04
N THR A 103 -8.07 7.66 -21.39
CA THR A 103 -7.33 8.91 -21.65
C THR A 103 -7.62 9.39 -23.06
N VAL A 104 -8.32 10.52 -23.15
CA VAL A 104 -8.75 11.07 -24.44
C VAL A 104 -7.73 12.04 -25.01
N VAL A 105 -7.07 12.82 -24.15
CA VAL A 105 -6.09 13.84 -24.53
C VAL A 105 -4.95 13.90 -23.52
N LEU A 106 -3.73 13.94 -24.05
CA LEU A 106 -2.49 14.21 -23.32
C LEU A 106 -1.87 15.46 -23.93
N ASN A 107 -1.91 16.57 -23.20
CA ASN A 107 -1.34 17.84 -23.65
C ASN A 107 0.02 18.06 -23.00
N GLU A 108 1.07 18.19 -23.83
CA GLU A 108 2.44 18.46 -23.40
C GLU A 108 3.15 19.36 -24.43
N ASN A 109 4.02 20.26 -23.94
CA ASN A 109 4.76 21.22 -24.76
C ASN A 109 6.22 20.77 -25.01
N ASN A 110 6.80 19.99 -24.10
CA ASN A 110 8.15 19.45 -24.25
C ASN A 110 8.18 18.35 -25.33
N LYS A 111 8.97 18.57 -26.38
CA LYS A 111 9.04 17.68 -27.54
C LYS A 111 9.57 16.27 -27.22
N ASP A 112 10.52 16.14 -26.30
CA ASP A 112 11.08 14.84 -25.90
C ASP A 112 10.06 14.03 -25.09
N ALA A 113 9.32 14.72 -24.22
CA ALA A 113 8.21 14.16 -23.46
C ALA A 113 7.07 13.72 -24.41
N CYS A 114 6.69 14.55 -25.38
CA CYS A 114 5.73 14.19 -26.43
C CYS A 114 6.19 12.98 -27.27
N LYS A 115 7.48 12.88 -27.60
CA LYS A 115 8.03 11.72 -28.31
C LYS A 115 7.94 10.46 -27.46
N THR A 116 8.22 10.58 -26.17
CA THR A 116 8.08 9.48 -25.20
C THR A 116 6.63 9.04 -25.08
N LEU A 117 5.70 9.97 -24.95
CA LEU A 117 4.26 9.74 -24.95
C LEU A 117 3.78 9.05 -26.24
N SER A 118 4.30 9.46 -27.40
CA SER A 118 3.88 8.90 -28.69
C SER A 118 4.34 7.45 -28.87
N LEU A 119 5.52 7.11 -28.34
CA LEU A 119 6.07 5.74 -28.38
C LEU A 119 5.40 4.82 -27.37
N ASN A 120 5.01 5.36 -26.22
CA ASN A 120 4.47 4.62 -25.09
C ASN A 120 3.00 4.95 -24.86
N ARG A 121 2.29 5.41 -25.91
CA ARG A 121 0.87 5.77 -25.79
C ARG A 121 0.19 4.59 -25.08
N PRO A 122 -0.32 4.79 -23.85
CA PRO A 122 -1.01 3.72 -23.15
C PRO A 122 -2.23 3.27 -23.94
#